data_AF-A0A5C5RC80-F1
#
_entry.id   AF-A0A5C5RC80-F1
#
_cell.length_a   1.000
_cell.length_b   1.000
_cell.length_c   1.000
_cell.angle_alpha   90.00
_cell.angle_beta   90.00
_cell.angle_gamma   90.00
#
_symmetry.space_group_name_H-M   'P 1'
#
loop_
_entity.id
_entity.type
_entity.pdbx_description
1 polymer ?
#
loop_
_entity_poly.entity_id
_entity_poly.type
_entity_poly.pdbx_seq_one_letter_code
_entity_poly.pdbx_strand_id
1 'polypeptide(L)'
;KLALLGIDVSVVGRTLESALGGRNVTRFKEGAEQYDVMVQVDPQKRSQTKDLEGIYVRSKYGEMVPLSNIVTVTETIAPQNLRHFNKLRSVTISANLQSGVSQGEGIALVEEIIREVILDAMLDYQGSSREFLESGSSMLFIFVMALLFIYLVLAAQFESWIDPFIILLSVPLAGFGALGALYLSGG
;
A
#
# COMPACT_ATOMS: atom_id res chain seq x y z
N LYS A 1 -31.81 -4.09 26.56
CA LYS A 1 -32.04 -5.55 26.55
C LYS A 1 -31.11 -6.29 27.51
N LEU A 2 -29.79 -6.18 27.37
CA LEU A 2 -28.81 -6.92 28.19
C LEU A 2 -28.92 -6.71 29.71
N ALA A 3 -29.05 -5.47 30.18
CA ALA A 3 -29.14 -5.15 31.60
C ALA A 3 -30.37 -5.77 32.30
N LEU A 4 -31.51 -5.87 31.59
CA LEU A 4 -32.74 -6.49 32.09
C LEU A 4 -32.60 -8.01 32.26
N LEU A 5 -31.72 -8.63 31.48
CA LEU A 5 -31.43 -10.07 31.51
C LEU A 5 -30.22 -10.40 32.38
N GLY A 6 -29.61 -9.41 33.05
CA GLY A 6 -28.41 -9.63 33.86
C GLY A 6 -27.19 -10.12 33.06
N ILE A 7 -27.09 -9.77 31.77
CA ILE A 7 -25.98 -10.18 30.90
C ILE A 7 -24.98 -9.03 30.77
N ASP A 8 -23.71 -9.34 31.02
CA ASP A 8 -22.59 -8.41 30.82
C ASP A 8 -22.13 -8.41 29.35
N VAL A 9 -21.81 -7.24 28.80
CA VAL A 9 -21.36 -7.09 27.40
C VAL A 9 -20.10 -7.92 27.13
N SER A 10 -19.20 -8.03 28.11
CA SER A 10 -17.97 -8.82 27.98
C SER A 10 -18.25 -10.32 27.81
N VAL A 11 -19.35 -10.83 28.38
CA VAL A 11 -19.76 -12.23 28.22
C VAL A 11 -20.26 -12.46 26.80
N VAL A 12 -21.07 -11.55 26.26
CA VAL A 12 -21.54 -11.61 24.87
C VAL A 12 -20.37 -11.59 23.89
N GLY A 13 -19.41 -10.67 24.10
CA GLY A 13 -18.21 -10.58 23.28
C GLY A 13 -17.38 -11.86 23.28
N ARG A 14 -17.11 -12.44 24.46
CA ARG A 14 -16.38 -13.71 24.59
C ARG A 14 -17.11 -14.89 23.94
N THR A 15 -18.43 -14.96 24.06
CA THR A 15 -19.22 -16.02 23.42
C THR A 15 -19.17 -15.90 21.90
N LEU A 16 -19.30 -14.68 21.36
CA LEU A 16 -19.17 -14.43 19.91
C LEU A 16 -17.77 -14.74 19.39
N GLU A 17 -16.73 -14.36 20.13
CA GLU A 17 -15.34 -14.66 19.80
C GLU A 17 -15.10 -16.19 19.75
N SER A 18 -15.48 -16.92 20.80
CA SER A 18 -15.38 -18.39 20.81
C SER A 18 -16.21 -19.07 19.73
N ALA A 19 -17.39 -18.53 19.40
CA ALA A 19 -18.28 -19.17 18.43
C ALA A 19 -17.88 -18.91 16.97
N LEU A 20 -17.48 -17.67 16.64
CA LEU A 20 -17.25 -17.25 15.25
C LEU A 20 -15.76 -17.12 14.93
N GLY A 21 -14.99 -16.45 15.79
CA GLY A 21 -13.57 -16.16 15.56
C GLY A 21 -12.64 -17.31 15.95
N GLY A 22 -13.06 -18.14 16.91
CA GLY A 22 -12.18 -19.07 17.61
C GLY A 22 -11.35 -18.33 18.66
N ARG A 23 -11.23 -18.91 19.86
CA ARG A 23 -10.52 -18.28 20.97
C ARG A 23 -9.36 -19.15 21.41
N ASN A 24 -8.16 -18.58 21.39
CA ASN A 24 -6.99 -19.21 22.03
C ASN A 24 -7.17 -19.13 23.56
N VAL A 25 -7.30 -20.29 24.21
CA VAL A 25 -7.53 -20.37 25.66
C VAL A 25 -6.27 -20.63 26.45
N THR A 26 -5.31 -21.35 25.87
CA THR A 26 -4.04 -21.70 26.50
C THR A 26 -3.06 -22.21 25.45
N ARG A 27 -1.81 -22.42 25.83
CA ARG A 27 -0.82 -23.10 25.00
C ARG A 27 -0.43 -24.44 25.61
N PHE A 28 -0.41 -25.49 24.81
CA PHE A 28 0.06 -26.82 25.16
C PHE A 28 1.48 -27.02 24.62
N LYS A 29 2.33 -27.74 25.35
CA LYS A 29 3.70 -28.03 24.92
C LYS A 29 3.85 -29.52 24.66
N GLU A 30 4.35 -29.87 23.49
CA GLU A 30 4.68 -31.25 23.13
C GLU A 30 6.10 -31.28 22.56
N GLY A 31 7.00 -31.99 23.25
CA GLY A 31 8.43 -31.98 22.93
C GLY A 31 9.06 -30.58 23.04
N ALA A 32 9.61 -30.09 21.93
CA ALA A 32 10.22 -28.76 21.83
C ALA A 32 9.25 -27.70 21.26
N GLU A 33 8.04 -28.10 20.83
CA GLU A 33 7.07 -27.23 20.18
C GLU A 33 5.94 -26.81 21.12
N GLN A 34 5.37 -25.62 20.87
CA GLN A 34 4.29 -25.04 21.65
C GLN A 34 3.09 -24.77 20.74
N TYR A 35 1.94 -25.36 21.06
CA TYR A 35 0.72 -25.34 20.24
C TYR A 35 -0.40 -24.56 20.93
N ASP A 36 -1.02 -23.65 20.19
CA ASP A 36 -2.18 -22.91 20.68
C ASP A 36 -3.42 -23.82 20.76
N VAL A 37 -4.06 -23.83 21.93
CA VAL A 37 -5.32 -24.55 22.14
C VAL A 37 -6.46 -23.59 21.82
N MET A 38 -7.09 -23.80 20.67
CA MET A 38 -8.22 -22.98 20.21
C MET A 38 -9.56 -23.67 20.49
N VAL A 39 -10.47 -22.94 21.13
CA VAL A 39 -11.87 -23.35 21.27
C VAL A 39 -12.69 -22.64 20.21
N GLN A 40 -13.37 -23.42 19.38
CA GLN A 40 -14.18 -22.92 18.28
C GLN A 40 -15.40 -23.82 18.05
N VAL A 41 -16.50 -23.23 17.57
CA VAL A 41 -17.67 -24.00 17.12
C VAL A 41 -17.37 -24.65 15.77
N ASP A 42 -17.93 -25.83 15.55
CA ASP A 42 -17.83 -26.56 14.29
C ASP A 42 -18.12 -25.64 13.09
N PRO A 43 -17.27 -25.62 12.04
CA PRO A 43 -17.47 -24.80 10.85
C PRO A 43 -18.88 -24.87 10.24
N GLN A 44 -19.53 -26.04 10.27
CA GLN A 44 -20.87 -26.20 9.71
C GLN A 44 -21.95 -25.48 10.53
N LYS A 45 -21.69 -25.17 11.79
CA LYS A 45 -22.61 -24.50 12.73
C LYS A 45 -22.28 -23.02 12.94
N ARG A 46 -21.52 -22.40 12.02
CA ARG A 46 -21.18 -20.97 12.06
C ARG A 46 -21.02 -20.35 10.67
N SER A 47 -21.55 -21.01 9.65
CA SER A 47 -21.36 -20.61 8.25
C SER A 47 -22.50 -19.71 7.75
N GLN A 48 -23.67 -19.81 8.37
CA GLN A 48 -24.86 -19.06 8.00
C GLN A 48 -25.28 -18.11 9.12
N THR A 49 -25.91 -17.00 8.75
CA THR A 49 -26.46 -16.04 9.70
C THR A 49 -27.45 -16.68 10.68
N LYS A 50 -28.24 -17.68 10.24
CA LYS A 50 -29.18 -18.41 11.11
C LYS A 50 -28.47 -19.19 12.21
N ASP A 51 -27.21 -19.58 12.02
CA ASP A 51 -26.48 -20.39 13.00
C ASP A 51 -26.25 -19.63 14.30
N LEU A 52 -26.32 -18.29 14.26
CA LEU A 52 -26.30 -17.42 15.43
C LEU A 52 -27.48 -17.66 16.38
N GLU A 53 -28.61 -18.20 15.89
CA GLU A 53 -29.76 -18.57 16.72
C GLU A 53 -29.44 -19.76 17.65
N GLY A 54 -28.48 -20.61 17.26
CA GLY A 54 -28.02 -21.75 18.05
C GLY A 54 -27.02 -21.37 19.15
N ILE A 55 -26.62 -20.10 19.25
CA ILE A 55 -25.66 -19.60 20.24
C ILE A 55 -26.40 -19.07 21.45
N TYR A 56 -26.01 -19.55 22.64
CA TYR A 56 -26.60 -19.13 23.90
C TYR A 56 -25.57 -18.42 24.78
N VAL A 57 -26.03 -17.40 25.50
CA VAL A 57 -25.24 -16.64 26.48
C VAL A 57 -25.80 -16.90 27.87
N ARG A 58 -24.91 -17.20 28.82
CA ARG A 58 -25.30 -17.41 30.22
C ARG A 58 -25.46 -16.06 30.93
N SER A 59 -26.61 -15.85 31.57
CA SER A 59 -26.85 -14.70 32.44
C SER A 59 -26.18 -14.85 33.81
N LYS A 60 -26.06 -13.75 34.56
CA LYS A 60 -25.62 -13.79 35.96
C LYS A 60 -26.55 -14.62 36.86
N TYR A 61 -27.79 -14.83 36.43
CA TYR A 61 -28.79 -15.65 37.12
C TYR A 61 -28.72 -17.13 36.72
N GLY A 62 -27.77 -17.52 35.86
CA GLY A 62 -27.54 -18.90 35.43
C GLY A 62 -28.34 -19.34 34.21
N GLU A 63 -29.32 -18.55 33.78
CA GLU A 63 -30.19 -18.82 32.64
C GLU A 63 -29.42 -18.71 31.31
N MET A 64 -29.74 -19.59 30.36
CA MET A 64 -29.20 -19.54 29.01
C MET A 64 -30.15 -18.76 28.12
N VAL A 65 -29.70 -17.61 27.61
CA VAL A 65 -30.49 -16.75 26.72
C VAL A 65 -29.95 -16.88 25.29
N PRO A 66 -30.80 -17.15 24.29
CA PRO A 66 -30.36 -17.23 22.90
C PRO A 66 -29.89 -15.84 22.42
N LEU A 67 -28.80 -15.83 21.65
CA LEU A 67 -28.16 -14.60 21.18
C LEU A 67 -29.13 -13.77 20.31
N SER A 68 -29.97 -14.41 19.52
CA SER A 68 -30.99 -13.77 18.66
C SER A 68 -31.97 -12.85 19.41
N ASN A 69 -32.20 -13.08 20.71
CA ASN A 69 -33.07 -12.21 21.52
C ASN A 69 -32.40 -10.87 21.90
N ILE A 70 -31.07 -10.81 21.84
CA ILE A 70 -30.27 -9.69 22.32
C ILE A 70 -29.49 -8.95 21.21
N VAL A 71 -29.22 -9.60 20.07
CA VAL A 71 -28.55 -8.98 18.92
C VAL A 71 -29.49 -8.83 17.72
N THR A 72 -29.17 -7.87 16.84
CA THR A 72 -29.83 -7.70 15.56
C THR A 72 -28.76 -7.79 14.48
N VAL A 73 -28.96 -8.68 13.51
CA VAL A 73 -28.01 -8.87 12.41
C VAL A 73 -28.52 -8.11 11.20
N THR A 74 -27.67 -7.25 10.65
CA THR A 74 -27.93 -6.49 9.42
C THR A 74 -26.87 -6.83 8.40
N GLU A 75 -27.30 -7.30 7.23
CA GLU A 75 -26.40 -7.56 6.11
C GLU A 75 -26.03 -6.24 5.44
N THR A 76 -24.73 -5.98 5.30
CA THR A 76 -24.21 -4.77 4.65
C THR A 76 -22.97 -5.10 3.83
N ILE A 77 -22.73 -4.30 2.79
CA ILE A 77 -21.50 -4.37 2.02
C ILE A 77 -20.50 -3.41 2.68
N ALA A 78 -19.31 -3.92 2.99
CA ALA A 78 -18.21 -3.13 3.53
C ALA A 78 -16.90 -3.51 2.83
N PRO A 79 -15.96 -2.57 2.64
CA PRO A 79 -14.65 -2.90 2.11
C PRO A 79 -13.92 -3.86 3.06
N GLN A 80 -13.35 -4.94 2.53
CA GLN A 80 -12.60 -5.91 3.34
C GLN A 80 -11.39 -5.27 4.04
N ASN A 81 -10.76 -4.28 3.41
CA ASN A 81 -9.61 -3.57 3.93
C ASN A 81 -9.72 -2.08 3.60
N LEU A 82 -9.42 -1.22 4.60
CA LEU A 82 -9.27 0.21 4.41
C LEU A 82 -7.79 0.54 4.22
N ARG A 83 -7.37 0.68 2.95
CA ARG A 83 -5.99 1.03 2.61
C ARG A 83 -5.71 2.49 2.96
N HIS A 84 -4.51 2.72 3.46
CA HIS A 84 -4.00 4.04 3.76
C HIS A 84 -2.66 4.22 3.06
N PHE A 85 -2.45 5.41 2.51
CA PHE A 85 -1.18 5.85 1.96
C PHE A 85 -0.85 7.21 2.52
N ASN A 86 0.36 7.40 3.03
CA ASN A 86 0.76 8.64 3.70
C ASN A 86 -0.26 9.13 4.76
N LYS A 87 -0.79 8.18 5.55
CA LYS A 87 -1.79 8.38 6.62
C LYS A 87 -3.17 8.84 6.15
N LEU A 88 -3.41 8.92 4.84
CA LEU A 88 -4.72 9.24 4.26
C LEU A 88 -5.36 7.99 3.68
N ARG A 89 -6.69 7.89 3.72
CA ARG A 89 -7.42 6.81 3.06
C ARG A 89 -7.16 6.89 1.56
N SER A 90 -6.72 5.79 0.98
CA SER A 90 -6.27 5.77 -0.42
C SER A 90 -6.82 4.58 -1.19
N VAL A 91 -6.82 4.73 -2.51
CA VAL A 91 -7.04 3.64 -3.46
C VAL A 91 -5.79 3.54 -4.31
N THR A 92 -5.19 2.36 -4.37
CA THR A 92 -4.03 2.10 -5.23
C THR A 92 -4.51 1.72 -6.61
N ILE A 93 -4.08 2.47 -7.62
CA ILE A 93 -4.32 2.18 -9.03
C ILE A 93 -3.00 1.67 -9.61
N SER A 94 -3.08 0.60 -10.39
CA SER A 94 -1.92 0.01 -11.06
C SER A 94 -2.27 -0.24 -12.51
N ALA A 95 -1.36 0.14 -13.41
CA ALA A 95 -1.53 0.03 -14.85
C ALA A 95 -0.19 -0.36 -15.48
N ASN A 96 -0.26 -1.08 -16.60
CA ASN A 96 0.91 -1.37 -17.43
C ASN A 96 0.97 -0.35 -18.56
N LEU A 97 2.19 0.00 -18.97
CA LEU A 97 2.40 0.85 -20.13
C LEU A 97 2.22 0.04 -21.41
N GLN A 98 1.61 0.68 -22.41
CA GLN A 98 1.56 0.11 -23.76
C GLN A 98 2.96 0.11 -24.38
N SER A 99 3.24 -0.85 -25.26
CA SER A 99 4.50 -0.89 -26.00
C SER A 99 4.74 0.43 -26.75
N GLY A 100 5.95 0.99 -26.62
CA GLY A 100 6.34 2.27 -27.22
C GLY A 100 5.95 3.50 -26.40
N VAL A 101 5.27 3.36 -25.26
CA VAL A 101 4.96 4.47 -24.35
C VAL A 101 5.98 4.50 -23.22
N SER A 102 6.63 5.64 -23.05
CA SER A 102 7.57 5.86 -21.95
C SER A 102 6.85 6.00 -20.61
N GLN A 103 7.57 5.72 -19.52
CA GLN A 103 7.03 5.90 -18.17
C GLN A 103 6.63 7.35 -17.89
N GLY A 104 7.36 8.33 -18.43
CA GLY A 104 7.04 9.75 -18.30
C GLY A 104 5.72 10.11 -18.99
N GLU A 105 5.49 9.63 -20.21
CA GLU A 105 4.23 9.83 -20.93
C GLU A 105 3.05 9.19 -20.21
N GLY A 106 3.23 7.97 -19.69
CA GLY A 106 2.20 7.30 -18.91
C GLY A 106 1.82 8.05 -17.63
N ILE A 107 2.81 8.60 -16.91
CA ILE A 107 2.56 9.44 -15.74
C ILE A 107 1.81 10.72 -16.13
N ALA A 108 2.27 11.41 -17.18
CA ALA A 108 1.63 12.64 -17.66
C ALA A 108 0.16 12.42 -18.05
N LEU A 109 -0.15 11.32 -18.74
CA LEU A 109 -1.51 10.96 -19.11
C LEU A 109 -2.40 10.72 -17.88
N VAL A 110 -1.87 10.03 -16.87
CA VAL A 110 -2.62 9.79 -15.62
C VAL A 110 -2.87 11.10 -14.88
N GLU A 111 -1.90 12.01 -14.83
CA GLU A 111 -2.09 13.34 -14.24
C GLU A 111 -3.18 14.13 -14.95
N GLU A 112 -3.23 14.07 -16.28
CA GLU A 112 -4.26 14.73 -17.10
C GLU A 112 -5.66 14.18 -16.76
N ILE A 113 -5.83 12.86 -16.79
CA ILE A 113 -7.10 12.19 -16.48
C ILE A 113 -7.56 12.53 -15.06
N ILE A 114 -6.65 12.49 -14.08
CA ILE A 114 -7.01 12.74 -12.68
C ILE A 114 -7.41 14.20 -12.46
N ARG A 115 -6.74 15.15 -13.12
CA ARG A 115 -7.12 16.58 -13.06
C ARG A 115 -8.54 16.81 -13.61
N GLU A 116 -9.00 16.02 -14.57
CA GLU A 116 -10.35 16.13 -15.13
C GLU A 116 -11.41 15.44 -14.25
N VAL A 117 -11.09 14.27 -13.68
CA VAL A 117 -12.07 13.41 -13.02
C VAL A 117 -12.19 13.68 -11.53
N ILE A 118 -11.10 14.05 -10.85
CA ILE A 118 -11.05 14.07 -9.38
C ILE A 118 -10.61 15.45 -8.89
N LEU A 119 -11.57 16.25 -8.40
CA LEU A 119 -11.32 17.58 -7.86
C LEU A 119 -10.89 17.58 -6.38
N ASP A 120 -11.29 16.58 -5.60
CA ASP A 120 -11.16 16.56 -4.13
C ASP A 120 -10.22 15.44 -3.60
N ALA A 121 -9.28 14.94 -4.41
CA ALA A 121 -8.29 13.97 -3.95
C ALA A 121 -6.86 14.38 -4.32
N MET A 122 -5.91 13.91 -3.52
CA MET A 122 -4.48 14.05 -3.81
C MET A 122 -3.98 12.83 -4.57
N LEU A 123 -3.21 13.09 -5.63
CA LEU A 123 -2.43 12.08 -6.33
C LEU A 123 -1.06 11.97 -5.67
N ASP A 124 -0.63 10.73 -5.44
CA ASP A 124 0.72 10.42 -4.97
C ASP A 124 1.18 9.11 -5.62
N TYR A 125 2.48 8.96 -5.80
CA TYR A 125 3.11 7.89 -6.56
C TYR A 125 3.80 6.90 -5.63
N GLN A 126 3.93 5.64 -6.04
CA GLN A 126 4.66 4.62 -5.29
C GLN A 126 5.49 3.75 -6.23
N GLY A 127 6.56 3.14 -5.71
CA GLY A 127 7.41 2.22 -6.45
C GLY A 127 8.17 2.91 -7.57
N SER A 128 8.26 2.26 -8.73
CA SER A 128 9.03 2.75 -9.88
C SER A 128 8.60 4.13 -10.37
N SER A 129 7.31 4.49 -10.27
CA SER A 129 6.84 5.82 -10.67
C SER A 129 7.35 6.92 -9.75
N ARG A 130 7.45 6.65 -8.44
CA ARG A 130 8.04 7.60 -7.49
C ARG A 130 9.53 7.76 -7.74
N GLU A 131 10.24 6.64 -7.88
CA GLU A 131 11.68 6.63 -8.15
C GLU A 131 12.01 7.39 -9.46
N PHE A 132 11.20 7.22 -10.50
CA PHE A 132 11.35 7.96 -11.76
C PHE A 132 11.23 9.48 -11.56
N LEU A 133 10.20 9.94 -10.84
CA LEU A 133 9.96 11.36 -10.58
C LEU A 133 11.07 11.98 -9.70
N GLU A 134 11.52 11.27 -8.68
CA GLU A 134 12.59 11.74 -7.79
C GLU A 134 13.96 11.76 -8.51
N SER A 135 14.27 10.71 -9.28
CA SER A 135 15.57 10.56 -9.95
C SER A 135 15.75 11.48 -11.15
N GLY A 136 14.67 11.75 -11.90
CA GLY A 136 14.73 12.58 -13.11
C GLY A 136 15.28 13.98 -12.85
N SER A 137 14.88 14.61 -11.74
CA SER A 137 15.36 15.95 -11.35
C SER A 137 16.84 15.94 -10.91
N SER A 138 17.26 14.89 -10.21
CA SER A 138 18.62 14.76 -9.68
C SER A 138 19.66 14.52 -10.78
N MET A 139 19.29 13.80 -11.84
CA MET A 139 20.19 13.46 -12.93
C MET A 139 20.73 14.69 -13.66
N LEU A 140 19.85 15.65 -14.02
CA LEU A 140 20.26 16.88 -14.70
C LEU A 140 21.14 17.74 -13.79
N PHE A 141 20.80 17.84 -12.51
CA PHE A 141 21.60 18.57 -11.53
C PHE A 141 23.02 17.98 -11.41
N ILE A 142 23.15 16.67 -11.25
CA ILE A 142 24.44 15.99 -11.15
C ILE A 142 25.24 16.15 -12.44
N PHE A 143 24.60 16.06 -13.61
CA PHE A 143 25.27 16.25 -14.90
C PHE A 143 25.88 17.65 -15.04
N VAL A 144 25.12 18.71 -14.74
CA VAL A 144 25.60 20.09 -14.77
C VAL A 144 26.72 20.31 -13.75
N MET A 145 26.56 19.76 -12.54
CA MET A 145 27.60 19.81 -11.50
C MET A 145 28.89 19.11 -11.93
N ALA A 146 28.79 17.96 -12.59
CA ALA A 146 29.94 17.25 -13.12
C ALA A 146 30.65 18.05 -14.22
N LEU A 147 29.89 18.66 -15.15
CA LEU A 147 30.47 19.54 -16.18
C LEU A 147 31.18 20.74 -15.59
N LEU A 148 30.58 21.38 -14.57
CA LEU A 148 31.20 22.48 -13.85
C LEU A 148 32.48 22.05 -13.14
N PHE A 149 32.47 20.88 -12.50
CA PHE A 149 33.65 20.37 -11.81
C PHE A 149 34.78 20.03 -12.79
N ILE A 150 34.46 19.37 -13.91
CA ILE A 150 35.41 19.07 -14.99
C ILE A 150 35.97 20.37 -15.58
N TYR A 151 35.12 21.37 -15.81
CA TYR A 151 35.55 22.69 -16.29
C TYR A 151 36.59 23.31 -15.37
N LEU A 152 36.31 23.36 -14.06
CA LEU A 152 37.21 23.95 -13.07
C LEU A 152 38.54 23.20 -12.96
N VAL A 153 38.51 21.86 -12.99
CA VAL A 153 39.73 21.04 -12.95
C VAL A 153 40.59 21.28 -14.18
N LEU A 154 39.98 21.28 -15.37
CA LEU A 154 40.69 21.58 -16.61
C LEU A 154 41.21 23.02 -16.64
N ALA A 155 40.45 23.98 -16.11
CA ALA A 155 40.89 25.37 -16.04
C ALA A 155 42.12 25.56 -15.15
N ALA A 156 42.15 24.86 -14.01
CA ALA A 156 43.32 24.82 -13.14
C ALA A 156 44.51 24.10 -13.80
N GLN A 157 44.25 23.01 -14.54
CA GLN A 157 45.29 22.22 -15.20
C GLN A 157 45.95 22.95 -16.38
N PHE A 158 45.16 23.65 -17.19
CA PHE A 158 45.66 24.41 -18.35
C PHE A 158 46.02 25.86 -18.01
N GLU A 159 45.79 26.30 -16.78
CA GLU A 159 45.96 27.69 -16.34
C GLU A 159 45.21 28.69 -17.24
N SER A 160 44.07 28.26 -17.78
CA SER A 160 43.33 28.94 -18.84
C SER A 160 41.84 28.67 -18.74
N TRP A 161 41.02 29.71 -18.92
CA TRP A 161 39.55 29.60 -18.90
C TRP A 161 38.95 29.26 -20.27
N ILE A 162 39.72 29.45 -21.35
CA ILE A 162 39.28 29.29 -22.74
C ILE A 162 39.47 27.85 -23.20
N ASP A 163 40.63 27.25 -22.92
CA ASP A 163 40.96 25.89 -23.39
C ASP A 163 39.98 24.83 -22.87
N PRO A 164 39.58 24.82 -21.58
CA PRO A 164 38.55 23.91 -21.08
C PRO A 164 37.19 24.08 -21.75
N PHE A 165 36.82 25.31 -22.09
CA PHE A 165 35.54 25.60 -22.75
C PHE A 165 35.50 25.01 -24.16
N ILE A 166 36.60 25.14 -24.92
CA ILE A 166 36.73 24.55 -26.26
C ILE A 166 36.60 23.02 -26.19
N ILE A 167 37.24 22.39 -25.19
CA ILE A 167 37.15 20.94 -24.99
C ILE A 167 35.72 20.52 -24.66
N LEU A 168 35.04 21.23 -23.74
CA LEU A 168 33.67 20.90 -23.33
C LEU A 168 32.63 21.11 -24.44
N LEU A 169 32.94 21.93 -25.46
CA LEU A 169 32.10 22.05 -26.66
C LEU A 169 31.92 20.72 -27.40
N SER A 170 32.82 19.76 -27.20
CA SER A 170 32.68 18.40 -27.75
C SER A 170 31.60 17.55 -27.05
N VAL A 171 31.23 17.89 -25.81
CA VAL A 171 30.29 17.09 -25.00
C VAL A 171 28.87 17.10 -25.56
N PRO A 172 28.28 18.26 -25.94
CA PRO A 172 27.00 18.27 -26.63
C PRO A 172 27.00 17.41 -27.90
N LEU A 173 28.09 17.46 -28.69
CA LEU A 173 28.23 16.68 -29.91
C LEU A 173 28.26 15.17 -29.63
N ALA A 174 28.98 14.76 -28.58
CA ALA A 174 28.96 13.37 -28.10
C ALA A 174 27.57 12.95 -27.63
N GLY A 175 26.84 13.84 -26.93
CA GLY A 175 25.44 13.64 -26.54
C GLY A 175 24.52 13.42 -27.73
N PHE A 176 24.63 14.24 -28.78
CA PHE A 176 23.89 14.05 -30.03
C PHE A 176 24.21 12.70 -30.68
N GLY A 177 25.47 12.29 -30.70
CA GLY A 177 25.86 10.98 -31.22
C GLY A 177 25.25 9.83 -30.43
N ALA A 178 25.25 9.91 -29.10
CA ALA A 178 24.65 8.91 -28.23
C ALA A 178 23.13 8.82 -28.39
N LEU A 179 22.44 9.95 -28.42
CA LEU A 179 20.98 10.00 -28.65
C LEU A 179 20.61 9.51 -30.05
N GLY A 180 21.40 9.86 -31.06
CA GLY A 180 21.22 9.38 -32.43
C GLY A 180 21.40 7.86 -32.55
N ALA A 181 22.43 7.31 -31.90
CA ALA A 181 22.65 5.86 -31.84
C ALA A 181 21.49 5.14 -31.12
N LEU A 182 21.02 5.71 -30.00
CA LEU A 182 19.89 5.18 -29.25
C LEU A 182 18.62 5.12 -30.12
N TYR A 183 18.29 6.23 -30.79
CA TYR A 183 17.14 6.32 -31.69
C TYR A 183 17.23 5.28 -32.82
N LEU A 184 18.39 5.12 -33.44
CA LEU A 184 18.60 4.15 -34.53
C LEU A 184 18.54 2.70 -34.04
N SER A 185 18.98 2.42 -32.81
CA SER A 185 18.91 1.08 -32.21
C SER A 185 17.51 0.68 -31.75
N GLY A 186 16.53 1.58 -31.82
CA GLY A 186 15.17 1.34 -31.34
C GLY A 186 15.09 1.28 -29.82
N GLY A 187 15.81 2.19 -29.15
CA GLY A 187 15.78 2.35 -27.69
C GLY A 187 14.38 2.43 -27.09
#